data_AF-A0A9D9PZ15-F1
#
_entry.id   AF-A0A9D9PZ15-F1
#
_cell.length_a   1.000
_cell.length_b   1.000
_cell.length_c   1.000
_cell.angle_alpha   90.00
_cell.angle_beta   90.00
_cell.angle_gamma   90.00
#
_symmetry.space_group_name_H-M   'P 1'
#
loop_
_entity.id
_entity.type
_entity.pdbx_description
1 polymer ?
#
loop_
_entity_poly.entity_id
_entity_poly.type
_entity_poly.pdbx_seq_one_letter_code
_entity_poly.pdbx_strand_id
1 'polypeptide(L)'
;MSRDKIDVNEFIDSKSDGGIGNSDIMKALEDIDYDISQADIDVVDPDDLESDDLKELEQDVKAYDSAENMDKLFLQEGLAIDDPVRMYLKEIGKIPLLSPERETYLAEQITVGNKAAKDELIEANLRLVVSIAKRHVGKG
;
A
#
# COMPACT_ATOMS: atom_id res chain seq x y z
N MET A 1 -9.40 0.01 -26.61
CA MET A 1 -9.32 -1.45 -26.79
C MET A 1 -9.74 -2.06 -25.47
N SER A 2 -10.79 -2.89 -25.46
CA SER A 2 -11.30 -3.54 -24.25
C SER A 2 -10.18 -4.38 -23.64
N ARG A 3 -9.81 -4.09 -22.39
CA ARG A 3 -8.93 -4.95 -21.60
C ARG A 3 -9.80 -6.02 -20.96
N ASP A 4 -9.51 -7.28 -21.24
CA ASP A 4 -10.27 -8.42 -20.71
C ASP A 4 -10.21 -8.37 -19.17
N LYS A 5 -11.37 -8.18 -18.53
CA LYS A 5 -11.49 -8.37 -17.09
C LYS A 5 -11.22 -9.83 -16.81
N ILE A 6 -10.32 -10.12 -15.88
CA ILE A 6 -10.10 -11.47 -15.38
C ILE A 6 -11.42 -11.95 -14.75
N ASP A 7 -12.07 -12.94 -15.36
CA ASP A 7 -13.26 -13.56 -14.79
C ASP A 7 -12.84 -14.43 -13.61
N VAL A 8 -13.21 -14.00 -12.41
CA VAL A 8 -12.89 -14.69 -11.16
C VAL A 8 -13.43 -16.11 -11.15
N ASN A 9 -14.57 -16.37 -11.81
CA ASN A 9 -15.14 -17.72 -11.88
C ASN A 9 -14.31 -18.61 -12.80
N GLU A 10 -13.83 -18.08 -13.94
CA GLU A 10 -12.96 -18.83 -14.85
C GLU A 10 -11.59 -19.14 -14.21
N PHE A 11 -11.05 -18.20 -13.44
CA PHE A 11 -9.81 -18.42 -12.68
C PHE A 11 -9.97 -19.53 -11.63
N ILE A 12 -11.08 -19.53 -10.89
CA ILE A 12 -11.41 -20.57 -9.90
C ILE A 12 -11.65 -21.93 -10.58
N ASP A 13 -12.39 -21.96 -11.68
CA ASP A 13 -12.74 -23.19 -12.40
C ASP A 13 -11.51 -23.81 -13.11
N SER A 14 -10.55 -23.01 -13.56
CA SER A 14 -9.30 -23.49 -14.20
C SER A 14 -8.42 -24.33 -13.27
N LYS A 15 -8.67 -24.29 -11.95
CA LYS A 15 -7.89 -24.96 -10.90
C LYS A 15 -8.75 -25.90 -10.06
N SER A 16 -9.59 -26.69 -10.71
CA SER A 16 -10.61 -27.55 -10.11
C SER A 16 -10.12 -28.80 -9.32
N ASP A 17 -8.88 -28.88 -8.84
CA ASP A 17 -8.44 -30.07 -8.06
C ASP A 17 -7.32 -29.84 -7.01
N GLY A 18 -6.73 -28.65 -6.94
CA GLY A 18 -5.54 -28.38 -6.10
C GLY A 18 -5.68 -27.27 -5.05
N GLY A 19 -6.79 -26.53 -5.05
CA GLY A 19 -6.92 -25.28 -4.30
C GLY A 19 -6.09 -24.15 -4.91
N ILE A 20 -6.46 -22.90 -4.60
CA ILE A 20 -5.75 -21.70 -5.06
C ILE A 20 -4.65 -21.39 -4.05
N GLY A 21 -3.39 -21.43 -4.46
CA GLY A 21 -2.25 -21.08 -3.60
C GLY A 21 -1.93 -19.59 -3.62
N ASN A 22 -1.23 -19.09 -2.60
CA ASN A 22 -0.79 -17.68 -2.53
C ASN A 22 0.03 -17.25 -3.75
N SER A 23 0.81 -18.17 -4.35
CA SER A 23 1.56 -17.89 -5.58
C SER A 23 0.67 -17.69 -6.80
N ASP A 24 -0.49 -18.34 -6.84
CA ASP A 24 -1.45 -18.21 -7.94
C ASP A 24 -2.19 -16.88 -7.82
N ILE A 25 -2.55 -16.48 -6.59
CA ILE A 25 -3.13 -15.16 -6.29
C ILE A 25 -2.16 -14.06 -6.69
N MET A 26 -0.87 -14.17 -6.30
CA MET A 26 0.13 -13.15 -6.64
C MET A 26 0.34 -13.00 -8.15
N LYS A 27 0.32 -14.10 -8.92
CA LYS A 27 0.40 -14.03 -10.38
C LYS A 27 -0.82 -13.37 -11.00
N ALA A 28 -2.01 -13.72 -10.53
CA ALA A 28 -3.25 -13.10 -11.00
C ALA A 28 -3.27 -11.59 -10.68
N LEU A 29 -2.75 -11.19 -9.52
CA LEU A 29 -2.59 -9.78 -9.14
C LEU A 29 -1.50 -9.06 -9.95
N GLU A 30 -0.41 -9.74 -10.34
CA GLU A 30 0.66 -9.15 -11.18
C GLU A 30 0.14 -8.77 -12.58
N ASP A 31 -0.85 -9.50 -13.09
CA ASP A 31 -1.52 -9.23 -14.37
C ASP A 31 -2.64 -8.18 -14.27
N ILE A 32 -3.04 -7.77 -13.05
CA ILE A 32 -3.99 -6.68 -12.84
C ILE A 32 -3.22 -5.36 -12.89
N ASP A 33 -3.25 -4.73 -14.06
CA ASP A 33 -2.90 -3.32 -14.20
C ASP A 33 -4.04 -2.49 -13.59
N TYR A 34 -3.95 -2.18 -12.29
CA TYR A 34 -4.95 -1.37 -11.60
C TYR A 34 -4.88 0.06 -12.13
N ASP A 35 -5.84 0.41 -12.97
CA ASP A 35 -5.99 1.74 -13.52
C ASP A 35 -6.44 2.70 -12.41
N ILE A 36 -5.47 3.38 -11.79
CA ILE A 36 -5.69 4.37 -10.72
C ILE A 36 -6.70 5.44 -11.16
N SER A 37 -6.84 5.72 -12.47
CA SER A 37 -7.81 6.69 -12.97
C SER A 37 -9.27 6.25 -12.83
N GLN A 38 -9.52 4.94 -12.63
CA GLN A 38 -10.84 4.39 -12.36
C GLN A 38 -11.08 4.12 -10.87
N ALA A 39 -10.06 4.32 -10.04
CA ALA A 39 -10.26 4.35 -8.61
C ALA A 39 -11.01 5.64 -8.26
N ASP A 40 -12.03 5.54 -7.40
CA ASP A 40 -12.75 6.69 -6.86
C ASP A 40 -11.88 7.37 -5.78
N ILE A 41 -10.69 7.80 -6.21
CA ILE A 41 -9.68 8.48 -5.41
C ILE A 41 -9.72 9.93 -5.87
N ASP A 42 -10.21 10.81 -5.01
CA ASP A 42 -10.06 12.24 -5.20
C ASP A 42 -8.56 12.56 -5.19
N VAL A 43 -7.98 12.76 -6.37
CA VAL A 43 -6.61 13.27 -6.52
C VAL A 43 -6.66 14.74 -6.12
N VAL A 44 -6.35 15.01 -4.86
CA VAL A 44 -6.33 16.38 -4.34
C VAL A 44 -5.01 17.04 -4.72
N ASP A 45 -5.08 18.18 -5.39
CA ASP A 45 -3.90 19.04 -5.59
C ASP A 45 -3.45 19.55 -4.21
N PRO A 46 -2.16 19.41 -3.83
CA PRO A 46 -1.67 19.93 -2.57
C PRO A 46 -2.00 21.41 -2.32
N ASP A 47 -2.14 22.20 -3.38
CA ASP A 47 -2.50 23.62 -3.31
C ASP A 47 -3.99 23.88 -2.99
N ASP A 48 -4.85 22.87 -3.18
CA ASP A 48 -6.30 22.92 -2.91
C ASP A 48 -6.69 22.37 -1.52
N LEU A 49 -5.72 21.84 -0.75
CA LEU A 49 -5.96 21.34 0.61
C LEU A 49 -6.17 22.50 1.60
N GLU A 50 -7.25 22.44 2.38
CA GLU A 50 -7.42 23.40 3.48
C GLU A 50 -6.31 23.21 4.52
N SER A 51 -5.93 24.30 5.20
CA SER A 51 -4.82 24.29 6.15
C SER A 51 -5.01 23.32 7.34
N ASP A 52 -6.24 22.88 7.58
CA ASP A 52 -6.56 21.91 8.63
C ASP A 52 -6.46 20.46 8.13
N ASP A 53 -6.82 20.17 6.88
CA ASP A 53 -6.61 18.86 6.25
C ASP A 53 -5.12 18.53 6.13
N LEU A 54 -4.30 19.54 5.79
CA LEU A 54 -2.85 19.39 5.69
C LEU A 54 -2.20 19.06 7.04
N LYS A 55 -2.71 19.66 8.13
CA LYS A 55 -2.25 19.35 9.50
C LYS A 55 -2.65 17.94 9.93
N GLU A 56 -3.84 17.49 9.57
CA GLU A 56 -4.29 16.12 9.85
C GLU A 56 -3.38 15.10 9.14
N LEU A 57 -3.10 15.32 7.86
CA LEU A 57 -2.17 14.49 7.08
C LEU A 57 -0.75 14.48 7.68
N GLU A 58 -0.23 15.64 8.08
CA GLU A 58 1.07 15.71 8.77
C GLU A 58 1.06 14.94 10.10
N GLN A 59 -0.05 14.95 10.82
CA GLN A 59 -0.19 14.28 12.11
C GLN A 59 -0.27 12.75 11.92
N ASP A 60 -0.98 12.30 10.89
CA ASP A 60 -1.02 10.89 10.49
C ASP A 60 0.35 10.40 10.03
N VAL A 61 1.02 11.14 9.16
CA VAL A 61 2.38 10.79 8.69
C VAL A 61 3.33 10.66 9.88
N LYS A 62 3.29 11.57 10.86
CA LYS A 62 4.09 11.47 12.09
C LYS A 62 3.74 10.26 12.94
N ALA A 63 2.48 9.83 12.96
CA ALA A 63 2.09 8.63 13.69
C ALA A 63 2.71 7.34 13.10
N TYR A 64 3.02 7.34 11.80
CA TYR A 64 3.61 6.20 11.08
C TYR A 64 5.08 6.41 10.66
N ASP A 65 5.73 7.52 11.04
CA ASP A 65 7.09 7.86 10.60
C ASP A 65 8.18 6.93 11.17
N SER A 66 7.87 6.19 12.23
CA SER A 66 8.81 5.34 12.96
C SER A 66 8.11 4.16 13.61
N ALA A 67 8.85 3.07 13.81
CA ALA A 67 8.36 1.90 14.54
C ALA A 67 7.92 2.24 15.97
N GLU A 68 8.58 3.19 16.63
CA GLU A 68 8.27 3.64 17.99
C GLU A 68 6.95 4.41 18.05
N ASN A 69 6.69 5.29 17.08
CA ASN A 69 5.42 6.02 16.99
C ASN A 69 4.24 5.08 16.69
N MET A 70 4.45 4.07 15.83
CA MET A 70 3.46 3.03 15.61
C MET A 70 3.20 2.18 16.87
N ASP A 71 4.25 1.78 17.60
CA ASP A 71 4.08 1.06 18.86
C ASP A 71 3.25 1.85 19.88
N LYS A 72 3.43 3.18 19.93
CA LYS A 72 2.62 4.08 20.74
C LYS A 72 1.17 4.15 20.28
N LEU A 73 0.92 4.20 18.97
CA LEU A 73 -0.43 4.15 18.39
C LEU A 73 -1.15 2.85 18.78
N PHE A 74 -0.47 1.71 18.71
CA PHE A 74 -1.05 0.40 19.08
C PHE A 74 -1.37 0.28 20.56
N LEU A 75 -0.54 0.86 21.42
CA LEU A 75 -0.82 0.96 22.86
C LEU A 75 -2.08 1.80 23.13
N GLN A 76 -2.32 2.84 22.33
CA GLN A 76 -3.47 3.72 22.47
C GLN A 76 -4.77 3.09 21.92
N GLU A 77 -4.69 2.34 20.82
CA GLU A 77 -5.85 1.63 20.24
C GLU A 77 -6.14 0.27 20.91
N GLY A 78 -5.33 -0.16 21.88
CA GLY A 78 -5.59 -1.38 22.67
C GLY A 78 -5.40 -2.68 21.89
N LEU A 79 -4.68 -2.67 20.76
CA LEU A 79 -4.42 -3.85 19.95
C LEU A 79 -3.44 -4.80 20.66
N ALA A 80 -3.80 -6.08 20.76
CA ALA A 80 -2.99 -7.11 21.41
C ALA A 80 -1.62 -7.27 20.71
N ILE A 81 -0.61 -7.78 21.44
CA ILE A 81 0.77 -7.93 20.94
C ILE A 81 0.84 -8.96 19.80
N ASP A 82 -0.10 -9.89 19.78
CA ASP A 82 -0.25 -11.08 18.95
C ASP A 82 -1.22 -10.86 17.77
N ASP A 83 -1.61 -9.62 17.51
CA ASP A 83 -2.38 -9.21 16.34
C ASP A 83 -1.52 -9.28 15.05
N PRO A 84 -1.91 -10.08 14.03
CA PRO A 84 -1.23 -10.12 12.73
C PRO A 84 -1.08 -8.73 12.08
N VAL A 85 -2.05 -7.84 12.28
CA VAL A 85 -2.02 -6.45 11.78
C VAL A 85 -0.91 -5.68 12.47
N ARG A 86 -0.81 -5.78 13.78
CA ARG A 86 0.26 -5.13 14.56
C ARG A 86 1.65 -5.62 14.14
N MET A 87 1.80 -6.92 13.90
CA MET A 87 3.06 -7.49 13.42
C MET A 87 3.43 -6.93 12.04
N TYR A 88 2.48 -6.90 11.10
CA TYR A 88 2.69 -6.34 9.76
C TYR A 88 3.10 -4.87 9.82
N LEU A 89 2.39 -4.06 10.60
CA LEU A 89 2.69 -2.64 10.75
C LEU A 89 4.08 -2.41 11.37
N LYS A 90 4.48 -3.24 12.33
CA LYS A 90 5.84 -3.18 12.89
C LYS A 90 6.93 -3.48 11.86
N GLU A 91 6.72 -4.45 10.97
CA GLU A 91 7.69 -4.79 9.93
C GLU A 91 7.87 -3.65 8.91
N ILE A 92 6.78 -3.05 8.40
CA ILE A 92 6.89 -1.91 7.48
C ILE A 92 7.46 -0.64 8.16
N GLY A 93 7.39 -0.57 9.49
CA GLY A 93 8.00 0.47 10.33
C GLY A 93 9.50 0.46 10.42
N LYS A 94 10.14 -0.64 10.03
CA LYS A 94 11.61 -0.75 10.02
C LYS A 94 12.22 -0.23 8.72
N ILE A 95 11.41 -0.11 7.66
CA ILE A 95 11.86 0.29 6.33
C ILE A 95 12.01 1.82 6.31
N PRO A 96 13.20 2.39 6.07
CA PRO A 96 13.39 3.83 6.09
C PRO A 96 12.62 4.51 4.95
N LEU A 97 12.21 5.76 5.17
CA LEU A 97 11.61 6.58 4.12
C LEU A 97 12.67 6.92 3.06
N LEU A 98 12.22 7.06 1.81
CA LEU A 98 13.09 7.47 0.70
C LEU A 98 13.41 8.96 0.79
N SER A 99 14.61 9.33 0.37
CA SER A 99 14.90 10.72 0.04
C SER A 99 14.37 11.04 -1.36
N PRO A 100 14.08 12.32 -1.68
CA PRO A 100 13.62 12.71 -3.02
C PRO A 100 14.59 12.29 -4.14
N GLU A 101 15.90 12.34 -3.88
CA GLU A 101 16.92 11.92 -4.84
C GLU A 101 16.89 10.40 -5.07
N ARG A 102 16.66 9.63 -4.00
CA ARG A 102 16.55 8.17 -4.11
C ARG A 102 15.30 7.76 -4.87
N GLU A 103 14.18 8.43 -4.63
CA GLU A 103 12.94 8.19 -5.35
C GLU A 103 13.10 8.43 -6.85
N THR A 104 13.71 9.55 -7.23
CA THR A 104 14.02 9.86 -8.64
C THR A 104 14.90 8.78 -9.27
N TYR A 105 15.96 8.35 -8.56
CA TYR A 105 16.83 7.28 -9.02
C TYR A 105 16.08 5.96 -9.22
N LEU A 106 15.25 5.55 -8.25
CA LEU A 106 14.46 4.33 -8.35
C LEU A 106 13.48 4.38 -9.53
N ALA A 107 12.83 5.52 -9.75
CA ALA A 107 11.95 5.73 -10.90
C ALA A 107 12.68 5.52 -12.23
N GLU A 108 13.86 6.10 -12.40
CA GLU A 108 14.70 5.88 -13.59
C GLU A 108 15.06 4.40 -13.77
N GLN A 109 15.45 3.70 -12.69
CA GLN A 109 15.78 2.28 -12.74
C GLN A 109 14.56 1.40 -13.10
N ILE A 110 13.37 1.77 -12.64
CA ILE A 110 12.12 1.08 -12.99
C ILE A 110 11.83 1.21 -14.49
N THR A 111 12.10 2.38 -15.11
CA THR A 111 11.88 2.56 -16.56
C THR A 111 12.72 1.62 -17.42
N VAL A 112 13.89 1.21 -16.95
CA VAL A 112 14.77 0.24 -17.62
C VAL A 112 14.49 -1.21 -17.21
N GLY A 113 13.42 -1.45 -16.46
CA GLY A 113 12.95 -2.80 -16.08
C GLY A 113 13.62 -3.41 -14.85
N ASN A 114 14.26 -2.61 -13.99
CA ASN A 114 14.89 -3.11 -12.77
C ASN A 114 13.82 -3.47 -11.72
N LYS A 115 13.53 -4.77 -11.58
CA LYS A 115 12.55 -5.27 -10.60
C LYS A 115 12.92 -4.94 -9.15
N ALA A 116 14.20 -5.01 -8.78
CA ALA A 116 14.62 -4.71 -7.41
C ALA A 116 14.36 -3.24 -7.03
N ALA A 117 14.50 -2.32 -8.00
CA ALA A 117 14.15 -0.91 -7.79
C ALA A 117 12.64 -0.71 -7.60
N LYS A 118 11.81 -1.49 -8.31
CA LYS A 118 10.35 -1.50 -8.12
C LYS A 118 9.98 -1.99 -6.74
N ASP A 119 10.57 -3.10 -6.30
CA ASP A 119 10.29 -3.69 -4.98
C ASP A 119 10.70 -2.73 -3.86
N GLU A 120 11.88 -2.10 -3.96
CA GLU A 120 12.34 -1.10 -2.98
C GLU A 120 11.39 0.11 -2.90
N LEU A 121 10.93 0.62 -4.05
CA LEU A 121 9.99 1.75 -4.10
C LEU A 121 8.64 1.38 -3.46
N ILE A 122 8.14 0.17 -3.71
CA ILE A 122 6.90 -0.32 -3.11
C ILE A 122 7.05 -0.45 -1.59
N GLU A 123 8.11 -1.13 -1.14
CA GLU A 123 8.39 -1.39 0.27
C GLU A 123 8.47 -0.11 1.10
N ALA A 124 9.15 0.92 0.59
CA ALA A 124 9.26 2.20 1.27
C ALA A 124 7.92 2.96 1.38
N ASN A 125 6.98 2.70 0.47
CA ASN A 125 5.68 3.37 0.41
C ASN A 125 4.53 2.58 1.09
N LEU A 126 4.79 1.40 1.68
CA LEU A 126 3.75 0.61 2.34
C LEU A 126 3.03 1.36 3.48
N ARG A 127 3.72 2.28 4.16
CA ARG A 127 3.14 3.08 5.24
C ARG A 127 2.08 4.06 4.75
N LEU A 128 2.28 4.65 3.57
CA LEU A 128 1.33 5.56 2.95
C LEU A 128 0.02 4.81 2.58
N VAL A 129 0.13 3.58 2.10
CA VAL A 129 -1.05 2.74 1.81
C VAL A 129 -1.90 2.54 3.07
N VAL A 130 -1.24 2.24 4.20
CA VAL A 130 -1.94 2.04 5.48
C VAL A 130 -2.61 3.32 5.98
N SER A 131 -1.94 4.48 5.88
CA SER A 131 -2.54 5.75 6.34
C SER A 131 -3.79 6.10 5.53
N ILE A 132 -3.77 5.89 4.21
CA ILE A 132 -4.95 6.08 3.34
C ILE A 132 -6.07 5.07 3.68
N ALA A 133 -5.71 3.80 3.89
CA ALA A 133 -6.67 2.75 4.22
C ALA A 133 -7.38 3.01 5.55
N LYS A 134 -6.67 3.55 6.56
CA LYS A 134 -7.26 3.89 7.87
C LYS A 134 -8.43 4.86 7.76
N ARG A 135 -8.38 5.83 6.84
CA ARG A 135 -9.47 6.79 6.57
C ARG A 135 -10.76 6.15 6.03
N HIS A 136 -10.67 4.91 5.56
CA HIS A 136 -11.79 4.17 4.96
C HIS A 136 -12.35 3.06 5.86
N VAL A 137 -11.79 2.86 7.07
CA VAL A 137 -12.29 1.89 8.03
C VAL A 137 -13.72 2.26 8.46
N GLY A 138 -14.66 1.31 8.34
CA GLY A 138 -16.05 1.48 8.77
C GLY A 138 -17.02 2.08 7.72
N LYS A 139 -16.58 2.28 6.47
CA LYS A 139 -17.44 2.73 5.35
C LYS A 139 -17.99 1.58 4.47
N GLY A 140 -17.75 0.32 4.85
CA GLY A 140 -18.20 -0.89 4.16
C GLY A 140 -19.39 -1.55 4.84
#